data_AF-A0AAV1TLZ1-F1
#
_entry.id   AF-A0AAV1TLZ1-F1
#
_cell.length_a   1.000
_cell.length_b   1.000
_cell.length_c   1.000
_cell.angle_alpha   90.00
_cell.angle_beta   90.00
_cell.angle_gamma   90.00
#
_symmetry.space_group_name_H-M   'P 1'
#
loop_
_entity.id
_entity.type
_entity.pdbx_description
1 polymer ?
#
loop_
_entity_poly.entity_id
_entity_poly.type
_entity_poly.pdbx_seq_one_letter_code
_entity_poly.pdbx_strand_id
1 'polypeptide(L)'
;MSEPLLSSSQITALRASELEQWKTQENAADLMVPLIGRLYREHNVVTVLFGKGLVHQNSIELMKLHSFVCKYVGKRLQPTDTLVVLQALVQYRAQCARHAH
;
A
#
# COMPACT_ATOMS: atom_id res chain seq x y z
N MET A 1 -29.37 6.11 24.60
CA MET A 1 -28.83 5.52 23.37
C MET A 1 -28.17 4.22 23.78
N SER A 2 -28.87 3.09 23.61
CA SER A 2 -28.35 1.79 24.06
C SER A 2 -27.14 1.40 23.22
N GLU A 3 -25.97 1.30 23.84
CA GLU A 3 -24.83 0.64 23.19
C GLU A 3 -25.24 -0.80 22.87
N PRO A 4 -25.20 -1.23 21.60
CA PRO A 4 -25.43 -2.63 21.28
C PRO A 4 -24.25 -3.42 21.85
N LEU A 5 -24.50 -4.19 22.90
CA LEU A 5 -23.56 -5.18 23.40
C LEU A 5 -23.34 -6.21 22.28
N LEU A 6 -22.22 -6.08 21.58
CA LEU A 6 -21.82 -7.02 20.54
C LEU A 6 -21.76 -8.42 21.15
N SER A 7 -22.43 -9.39 20.53
CA SER A 7 -22.35 -10.78 20.94
C SER A 7 -20.94 -11.33 20.69
N SER A 8 -20.55 -12.40 21.42
CA SER A 8 -19.27 -13.09 21.20
C SER A 8 -19.07 -13.52 19.73
N SER A 9 -20.15 -13.92 19.05
CA SER A 9 -20.13 -14.27 17.62
C SER A 9 -19.90 -13.05 16.72
N GLN A 10 -20.52 -11.90 17.03
CA GLN A 10 -20.27 -10.64 16.30
C GLN A 10 -18.84 -10.15 16.47
N ILE A 11 -18.29 -10.23 17.67
CA ILE A 11 -16.89 -9.89 17.96
C ILE A 11 -15.95 -10.78 17.13
N THR A 12 -16.19 -12.09 17.12
CA THR A 12 -15.38 -13.04 16.33
C THR A 12 -15.44 -12.73 14.84
N ALA A 13 -16.63 -12.43 14.30
CA ALA A 13 -16.80 -12.07 12.90
C ALA A 13 -16.07 -10.77 12.52
N LEU A 14 -16.10 -9.75 13.39
CA LEU A 14 -15.36 -8.51 13.19
C LEU A 14 -13.84 -8.73 13.19
N ARG A 15 -13.32 -9.54 14.12
CA ARG A 15 -11.89 -9.85 14.15
C ARG A 15 -11.43 -10.60 12.90
N ALA A 16 -12.25 -11.50 12.39
CA ALA A 16 -11.95 -12.20 11.14
C ALA A 16 -11.87 -11.22 9.96
N SER A 17 -12.81 -10.28 9.83
CA SER A 17 -12.79 -9.30 8.74
C SER A 17 -11.65 -8.28 8.85
N GLU A 18 -11.31 -7.84 10.06
CA GLU A 18 -10.14 -6.99 10.33
C GLU A 18 -8.84 -7.67 9.95
N LEU A 19 -8.69 -8.96 10.29
CA LEU A 19 -7.52 -9.75 9.93
C LEU A 19 -7.38 -9.94 8.43
N GLU A 20 -8.48 -10.24 7.73
CA GLU A 20 -8.48 -10.36 6.27
C GLU A 20 -8.14 -9.03 5.58
N GLN A 21 -8.64 -7.92 6.10
CA GLN A 21 -8.26 -6.60 5.60
C GLN A 21 -6.78 -6.32 5.82
N TRP A 22 -6.24 -6.64 6.99
CA TRP A 22 -4.82 -6.47 7.27
C TRP A 22 -3.94 -7.32 6.34
N LYS A 23 -4.28 -8.59 6.12
CA LYS A 23 -3.59 -9.48 5.17
C LYS A 23 -3.60 -8.92 3.75
N THR A 24 -4.73 -8.37 3.32
CA THR A 24 -4.85 -7.74 1.99
C THR A 24 -3.90 -6.55 1.84
N GLN A 25 -3.77 -5.73 2.90
CA GLN A 25 -2.84 -4.61 2.91
C GLN A 25 -1.38 -5.06 2.96
N GLU A 26 -1.06 -6.09 3.74
CA GLU A 26 0.28 -6.67 3.83
C GLU A 26 0.71 -7.24 2.47
N ASN A 27 -0.14 -8.04 1.84
CA ASN A 27 0.12 -8.57 0.50
C ASN A 27 0.33 -7.45 -0.52
N ALA A 28 -0.49 -6.39 -0.48
CA ALA A 28 -0.29 -5.25 -1.36
C ALA A 28 1.06 -4.56 -1.11
N ALA A 29 1.43 -4.35 0.16
CA ALA A 29 2.71 -3.75 0.51
C ALA A 29 3.91 -4.62 0.09
N ASP A 30 3.80 -5.94 0.18
CA ASP A 30 4.84 -6.87 -0.28
C ASP A 30 5.04 -6.78 -1.81
N LEU A 31 3.95 -6.73 -2.56
CA LEU A 31 3.97 -6.52 -4.02
C LEU A 31 4.56 -5.16 -4.43
N MET A 32 4.51 -4.14 -3.57
CA MET A 32 5.10 -2.83 -3.86
C MET A 32 6.63 -2.87 -3.85
N VAL A 33 7.25 -3.65 -2.97
CA VAL A 33 8.72 -3.70 -2.79
C VAL A 33 9.47 -3.96 -4.10
N PRO A 34 9.16 -5.01 -4.89
CA PRO A 34 9.86 -5.25 -6.15
C PRO A 34 9.56 -4.17 -7.21
N LEU A 35 8.37 -3.59 -7.25
CA LEU A 35 8.02 -2.53 -8.20
C LEU A 35 8.81 -1.25 -7.92
N ILE A 36 8.90 -0.86 -6.65
CA ILE A 36 9.71 0.29 -6.21
C ILE A 36 11.18 0.05 -6.54
N GLY A 37 11.70 -1.16 -6.25
CA GLY A 37 13.07 -1.53 -6.57
C GLY A 37 13.37 -1.44 -8.07
N ARG A 38 12.45 -1.90 -8.92
CA ARG A 38 12.57 -1.79 -10.38
C ARG A 38 12.63 -0.34 -10.84
N LEU A 39 11.67 0.48 -10.40
CA LEU A 39 11.61 1.90 -10.71
C LEU A 39 12.91 2.63 -10.33
N TYR A 40 13.46 2.31 -9.16
CA TYR A 40 14.71 2.91 -8.69
C TYR A 40 15.93 2.48 -9.51
N ARG A 41 16.14 1.17 -9.70
CA ARG A 41 17.38 0.65 -10.30
C ARG A 41 17.42 0.71 -11.82
N GLU A 42 16.29 0.48 -12.49
CA GLU A 42 16.24 0.39 -13.95
C GLU A 42 15.86 1.72 -14.60
N HIS A 43 15.22 2.61 -13.85
CA HIS A 43 14.66 3.85 -14.40
C HIS A 43 15.06 5.11 -13.65
N ASN A 44 15.91 5.00 -12.62
CA ASN A 44 16.34 6.12 -11.77
C ASN A 44 15.16 6.93 -11.18
N VAL A 45 14.02 6.27 -10.94
CA VAL A 45 12.82 6.88 -10.37
C VAL A 45 12.82 6.67 -8.86
N VAL A 46 12.89 7.77 -8.12
CA VAL A 46 12.73 7.75 -6.65
C VAL A 46 11.26 7.94 -6.33
N THR A 47 10.65 6.93 -5.70
CA THR A 47 9.26 7.00 -5.23
C THR A 47 9.21 7.54 -3.80
N VAL A 48 8.34 8.54 -3.58
CA VAL A 48 8.18 9.23 -2.29
C VAL A 48 6.70 9.26 -1.95
N LEU A 49 6.38 8.99 -0.69
CA LEU A 49 5.04 9.10 -0.14
C LEU A 49 5.05 10.10 1.01
N PHE A 50 4.36 11.23 0.85
CA PHE A 50 4.29 12.28 1.88
C PHE A 50 5.66 12.68 2.46
N GLY A 51 6.63 12.91 1.57
CA GLY A 51 8.00 13.29 1.96
C GLY A 51 8.87 12.15 2.49
N LYS A 52 8.34 10.92 2.61
CA LYS A 52 9.10 9.73 3.01
C LYS A 52 9.47 8.91 1.77
N GLY A 53 10.75 8.64 1.57
CA GLY A 53 11.21 7.76 0.49
C GLY A 53 10.69 6.34 0.69
N LEU A 54 10.23 5.70 -0.39
CA LEU A 54 9.76 4.32 -0.37
C LEU A 54 10.86 3.32 -0.73
N VAL A 55 11.97 3.80 -1.29
CA VAL A 55 13.12 2.97 -1.65
C VAL A 55 13.75 2.37 -0.38
N HIS A 56 14.17 1.12 -0.46
CA HIS A 56 14.76 0.35 0.66
C HIS A 56 13.82 0.09 1.85
N GLN A 57 12.52 0.34 1.71
CA GLN A 57 11.54 -0.01 2.73
C GLN A 57 11.02 -1.44 2.54
N ASN A 58 10.81 -2.17 3.64
CA ASN A 58 10.12 -3.45 3.62
C ASN A 58 8.58 -3.29 3.69
N SER A 59 7.83 -4.37 3.49
CA SER A 59 6.35 -4.36 3.49
C SER A 59 5.76 -3.77 4.78
N ILE A 60 6.32 -4.11 5.94
CA ILE A 60 5.85 -3.61 7.25
C ILE A 60 6.11 -2.11 7.40
N GLU A 61 7.26 -1.61 6.96
CA GLU A 61 7.57 -0.19 6.94
C GLU A 61 6.65 0.58 6.00
N LEU A 62 6.35 0.01 4.83
CA LEU A 62 5.37 0.57 3.91
C LEU A 62 3.98 0.67 4.56
N MET A 63 3.50 -0.37 5.25
CA MET A 63 2.23 -0.29 6.00
C MET A 63 2.24 0.80 7.07
N LYS A 64 3.34 0.92 7.83
CA LYS A 64 3.50 1.97 8.85
C LYS A 64 3.49 3.38 8.24
N LEU A 65 4.12 3.57 7.09
CA LEU A 65 4.11 4.84 6.36
C LEU A 65 2.69 5.23 5.94
N HIS A 66 1.91 4.29 5.42
CA HIS A 66 0.52 4.52 5.05
C HIS A 66 -0.34 4.89 6.28
N SER A 67 -0.16 4.16 7.39
CA SER A 67 -0.83 4.47 8.66
C SER A 67 -0.46 5.87 9.18
N PHE A 68 0.81 6.25 9.08
CA PHE A 68 1.29 7.58 9.43
C PHE A 68 0.56 8.64 8.61
N VAL A 69 0.55 8.52 7.29
CA VAL A 69 -0.15 9.47 6.39
C VAL A 69 -1.63 9.63 6.75
N CYS A 70 -2.33 8.53 7.04
CA CYS A 70 -3.74 8.58 7.44
C CYS A 70 -3.97 9.50 8.65
N LYS A 71 -3.05 9.48 9.62
CA LYS A 71 -3.14 10.30 10.83
C LYS A 71 -2.98 11.80 10.55
N TYR A 72 -2.18 12.19 9.57
CA TYR A 72 -1.94 13.61 9.25
C TYR A 72 -2.99 14.19 8.31
N VAL A 73 -3.43 13.41 7.32
CA VAL A 73 -4.35 13.89 6.26
C VAL A 73 -5.81 13.74 6.66
N GLY A 74 -6.12 12.92 7.68
CA GLY A 74 -7.49 12.59 8.06
C GLY A 74 -8.25 11.78 7.00
N LYS A 75 -7.54 11.29 5.97
CA LYS A 75 -8.08 10.42 4.92
C LYS A 75 -7.32 9.11 4.91
N ARG A 76 -8.06 8.01 4.67
CA ARG A 76 -7.46 6.68 4.58
C ARG A 76 -6.66 6.58 3.29
N LEU A 77 -5.39 6.21 3.39
CA LEU A 77 -4.54 5.81 2.28
C LEU A 77 -4.00 4.43 2.58
N GLN A 78 -4.40 3.43 1.79
CA GLN A 78 -4.00 2.05 1.98
C GLN A 78 -2.89 1.65 0.99
N PRO A 79 -2.04 0.65 1.33
CA PRO A 79 -1.07 0.11 0.39
C PRO A 79 -1.68 -0.38 -0.93
N THR A 80 -2.92 -0.87 -0.89
CA THR A 80 -3.70 -1.27 -2.08
C THR A 80 -3.92 -0.12 -3.05
N ASP A 81 -4.16 1.09 -2.54
CA ASP A 81 -4.40 2.28 -3.38
C ASP A 81 -3.10 2.69 -4.08
N THR A 82 -2.00 2.72 -3.33
CA THR A 82 -0.67 3.07 -3.85
C THR A 82 -0.14 2.02 -4.83
N LEU A 83 -0.46 0.73 -4.61
CA LEU A 83 -0.05 -0.36 -5.49
C LEU A 83 -0.57 -0.17 -6.92
N VAL A 84 -1.84 0.24 -7.09
CA VAL A 84 -2.43 0.50 -8.42
C VAL A 84 -1.64 1.57 -9.17
N VAL A 85 -1.24 2.63 -8.47
CA VAL A 85 -0.43 3.71 -9.06
C VAL A 85 0.96 3.19 -9.47
N LEU A 86 1.62 2.41 -8.61
CA LEU A 86 2.93 1.83 -8.94
C LEU A 86 2.87 0.89 -10.14
N GLN A 87 1.82 0.06 -10.23
CA GLN A 87 1.60 -0.82 -11.37
C GLN A 87 1.41 -0.02 -12.67
N ALA A 88 0.58 1.03 -12.63
CA ALA A 88 0.36 1.90 -13.78
C ALA A 88 1.66 2.59 -14.24
N LEU A 89 2.50 3.06 -13.31
CA LEU A 89 3.80 3.67 -13.63
C LEU A 89 4.74 2.70 -14.34
N VAL A 90 4.83 1.46 -13.84
CA VAL A 90 5.66 0.42 -14.45
C VAL A 90 5.15 0.06 -15.85
N GLN A 91 3.82 -0.08 -16.01
CA GLN A 91 3.20 -0.37 -17.31
C GLN A 91 3.43 0.74 -18.33
N TYR A 92 3.22 2.01 -17.93
CA TYR A 92 3.43 3.17 -18.80
C TYR A 92 4.87 3.23 -19.30
N ARG A 93 5.85 2.99 -18.43
CA ARG A 93 7.27 2.95 -18.82
C ARG A 93 7.58 1.82 -19.80
N ALA A 94 7.05 0.62 -19.58
CA ALA A 94 7.20 -0.49 -20.52
C ALA A 94 6.62 -0.17 -21.91
N GLN A 95 5.58 0.68 -21.97
CA GLN A 95 5.00 1.13 -23.23
C GLN A 95 5.91 2.16 -23.93
N CYS A 96 6.43 3.17 -23.23
CA CYS A 96 7.37 4.13 -23.83
C CYS A 96 8.63 3.45 -24.38
N ALA A 97 9.21 2.50 -23.63
CA ALA A 97 10.40 1.76 -24.08
C ALA A 97 10.16 0.98 -25.39
N ARG A 98 8.94 0.48 -25.62
CA ARG A 98 8.58 -0.26 -26.84
C ARG A 98 8.36 0.62 -28.07
N HIS A 99 8.03 1.90 -27.89
CA HIS A 99 7.81 2.85 -29.00
C HIS A 99 9.05 3.70 -29.32
N ALA A 100 10.15 3.54 -28.56
CA ALA A 100 11.43 4.20 -28.82
C ALA A 100 12.37 3.39 -29.73
N HIS A 101 11.88 2.26 -30.26
CA HIS A 101 12.51 1.43 -31.29
C HIS A 101 11.78 1.62 -32.62
#